data_AF-A0A940ALK4-F1
#
_entry.id   AF-A0A940ALK4-F1
#
_cell.length_a   1.000
_cell.length_b   1.000
_cell.length_c   1.000
_cell.angle_alpha   90.00
_cell.angle_beta   90.00
_cell.angle_gamma   90.00
#
_symmetry.space_group_name_H-M   'P 1'
#
loop_
_entity.id
_entity.type
_entity.pdbx_description
1 polymer ?
#
loop_
_entity_poly.entity_id
_entity_poly.type
_entity_poly.pdbx_seq_one_letter_code
_entity_poly.pdbx_strand_id
1 'polypeptide(L)'
;MKLDPVFTIKNHTLYKISDNTTFDTSDLKQIKIIWSTVELSEDSYNEDFLAKLRDELKSMEMIGKYAVLIPVVDKPLDNPEQLEAFVNTYNHTARRVKDCTSVAGFILPDIITSKGFDAGSPAASFMETLAIKHAQYVYFVNSASIQQANLPDNIATI
;
A
#
# COMPACT_ATOMS: atom_id res chain seq x y z
N MET A 1 14.28 -6.58 -9.47
CA MET A 1 14.79 -5.28 -8.98
C MET A 1 13.91 -4.80 -7.84
N LYS A 2 14.52 -4.32 -6.76
CA LYS A 2 13.85 -3.51 -5.72
C LYS A 2 13.76 -2.10 -6.30
N LEU A 3 12.59 -1.47 -6.27
CA LEU A 3 12.47 -0.06 -6.65
C LEU A 3 12.95 0.81 -5.49
N ASP A 4 13.63 1.89 -5.83
CA ASP A 4 13.93 2.94 -4.85
C ASP A 4 12.65 3.71 -4.52
N PRO A 5 12.47 4.15 -3.26
CA PRO A 5 11.36 5.00 -2.89
C PRO A 5 11.31 6.28 -3.75
N VAL A 6 10.13 6.58 -4.30
CA VAL A 6 9.89 7.84 -5.05
C VAL A 6 9.44 8.95 -4.11
N PHE A 7 8.70 8.58 -3.06
CA PHE A 7 8.14 9.51 -2.10
C PHE A 7 8.62 9.23 -0.69
N THR A 8 8.60 10.27 0.14
CA THR A 8 8.79 10.19 1.59
C THR A 8 7.80 11.12 2.28
N ILE A 9 7.51 10.87 3.55
CA ILE A 9 6.65 11.73 4.37
C ILE A 9 7.53 12.47 5.37
N LYS A 10 7.42 13.80 5.41
CA LYS A 10 8.06 14.65 6.42
C LYS A 10 7.01 15.61 6.97
N ASN A 11 6.87 15.71 8.29
CA ASN A 11 5.91 16.62 8.93
C ASN A 11 4.49 16.54 8.33
N HIS A 12 3.97 15.31 8.12
CA HIS A 12 2.64 15.08 7.54
C HIS A 12 2.47 15.63 6.12
N THR A 13 3.55 15.82 5.38
CA THR A 13 3.53 16.28 4.00
C THR A 13 4.27 15.27 3.13
N LEU A 14 3.70 14.94 1.98
CA LEU A 14 4.32 14.06 1.00
C LEU A 14 5.38 14.84 0.22
N TYR A 15 6.58 14.29 0.09
CA TYR A 15 7.66 14.87 -0.69
C TYR A 15 8.12 13.91 -1.77
N LYS A 16 8.41 14.44 -2.95
CA LYS A 16 9.11 13.69 -3.99
C LYS A 16 10.60 13.69 -3.66
N ILE A 17 11.23 12.51 -3.60
CA ILE A 17 12.63 12.37 -3.15
C ILE A 17 13.61 13.00 -4.14
N SER A 18 13.32 12.94 -5.44
CA SER A 18 14.23 13.40 -6.50
C SER A 18 14.61 14.88 -6.41
N ASP A 19 13.69 15.72 -5.94
CA ASP A 19 13.83 17.18 -5.90
C ASP A 19 13.46 17.79 -4.54
N ASN A 20 13.03 16.96 -3.58
CA ASN A 20 12.58 17.36 -2.25
C ASN A 20 11.45 18.41 -2.30
N THR A 21 10.61 18.37 -3.34
CA THR A 21 9.42 19.22 -3.46
C THR A 21 8.22 18.57 -2.78
N THR A 22 7.31 19.39 -2.26
CA THR A 22 6.03 18.92 -1.72
C THR A 22 5.14 18.42 -2.85
N PHE A 23 4.45 17.31 -2.63
CA PHE A 23 3.48 16.73 -3.54
C PHE A 23 2.08 16.84 -2.94
N ASP A 24 1.14 17.40 -3.70
CA ASP A 24 -0.26 17.47 -3.28
C ASP A 24 -0.91 16.08 -3.41
N THR A 25 -1.34 15.51 -2.29
CA THR A 25 -1.97 14.18 -2.28
C THR A 25 -3.31 14.14 -3.01
N SER A 26 -3.94 15.28 -3.27
CA SER A 26 -5.14 15.35 -4.10
C SER A 26 -4.87 15.04 -5.58
N ASP A 27 -3.62 15.16 -6.04
CA ASP A 27 -3.20 14.77 -7.39
C ASP A 27 -2.98 13.26 -7.55
N LEU A 28 -3.00 12.50 -6.45
CA LEU A 28 -2.86 11.04 -6.49
C LEU A 28 -4.16 10.40 -6.99
N LYS A 29 -4.06 9.61 -8.06
CA LYS A 29 -5.18 8.78 -8.51
C LYS A 29 -5.46 7.70 -7.47
N GLN A 30 -6.67 7.70 -6.92
CA GLN A 30 -7.12 6.65 -6.01
C GLN A 30 -7.62 5.45 -6.80
N ILE A 31 -7.00 4.28 -6.61
CA ILE A 31 -7.40 3.03 -7.27
C ILE A 31 -7.86 2.04 -6.21
N LYS A 32 -9.16 1.74 -6.20
CA LYS A 32 -9.74 0.73 -5.31
C LYS A 32 -9.42 -0.67 -5.83
N ILE A 33 -8.89 -1.50 -4.95
CA ILE A 33 -8.54 -2.89 -5.23
C ILE A 33 -9.42 -3.76 -4.34
N ILE A 34 -10.37 -4.48 -4.94
CA ILE A 34 -11.35 -5.30 -4.22
C ILE A 34 -10.73 -6.65 -3.86
N TRP A 35 -10.83 -7.07 -2.60
CA TRP A 35 -10.19 -8.31 -2.13
C TRP A 35 -10.69 -9.53 -2.92
N SER A 36 -12.00 -9.72 -3.09
CA SER A 36 -12.54 -10.83 -3.91
C SER A 36 -12.16 -10.79 -5.39
N THR A 37 -11.77 -9.64 -5.91
CA THR A 37 -11.29 -9.52 -7.30
C THR A 37 -9.85 -10.00 -7.43
N VAL A 38 -9.02 -9.78 -6.39
CA VAL A 38 -7.62 -10.20 -6.38
C VAL A 38 -7.48 -11.65 -5.98
N GLU A 39 -8.17 -12.11 -4.95
CA GLU A 39 -8.11 -13.48 -4.47
C GLU A 39 -9.44 -14.19 -4.74
N LEU A 40 -9.42 -15.11 -5.71
CA LEU A 40 -10.59 -15.83 -6.23
C LEU A 40 -11.02 -16.97 -5.29
N SER A 41 -10.03 -17.61 -4.68
CA SER A 41 -10.16 -18.59 -3.61
C SER A 41 -8.89 -18.53 -2.75
N GLU A 42 -8.89 -19.21 -1.61
CA GLU A 42 -7.71 -19.32 -0.73
C GLU A 42 -6.44 -19.59 -1.54
N ASP A 43 -5.45 -18.71 -1.40
CA ASP A 43 -4.15 -18.73 -2.10
C ASP A 43 -4.20 -18.76 -3.65
N SER A 44 -5.37 -18.44 -4.24
CA SER A 44 -5.58 -18.38 -5.68
C SER A 44 -5.84 -16.94 -6.12
N TYR A 45 -4.83 -16.34 -6.75
CA TYR A 45 -4.88 -14.94 -7.16
C TYR A 45 -5.28 -14.77 -8.63
N ASN A 46 -6.07 -13.73 -8.90
CA ASN A 46 -6.48 -13.32 -10.23
C ASN A 46 -5.35 -12.59 -10.96
N GLU A 47 -4.47 -13.37 -11.58
CA GLU A 47 -3.28 -12.82 -12.24
C GLU A 47 -3.58 -11.97 -13.46
N ASP A 48 -4.70 -12.23 -14.13
CA ASP A 48 -5.17 -11.42 -15.27
C ASP A 48 -5.59 -10.02 -14.83
N PHE A 49 -6.29 -9.90 -13.70
CA PHE A 49 -6.61 -8.60 -13.10
C PHE A 49 -5.33 -7.86 -12.70
N LEU A 50 -4.40 -8.53 -12.02
CA LEU A 50 -3.16 -7.91 -11.56
C LEU A 50 -2.24 -7.48 -12.71
N ALA A 51 -2.23 -8.23 -13.83
CA ALA A 51 -1.52 -7.83 -15.04
C ALA A 51 -2.11 -6.54 -15.64
N LYS A 52 -3.44 -6.44 -15.74
CA LYS A 52 -4.12 -5.24 -16.23
C LYS A 52 -3.90 -4.03 -15.32
N LEU A 53 -3.97 -4.24 -14.00
CA LEU A 53 -3.64 -3.20 -13.03
C LEU A 53 -2.21 -2.68 -13.23
N ARG A 54 -1.25 -3.60 -13.42
CA ARG A 54 0.14 -3.24 -13.71
C ARG A 54 0.25 -2.43 -15.00
N ASP A 55 -0.42 -2.83 -16.08
CA ASP A 55 -0.38 -2.11 -17.36
C ASP A 55 -0.98 -0.69 -17.26
N GLU A 56 -2.05 -0.53 -16.49
CA GLU A 56 -2.62 0.79 -16.18
C GLU A 56 -1.61 1.66 -15.42
N LEU A 57 -0.98 1.11 -14.38
CA LEU A 57 0.03 1.82 -13.59
C LEU A 57 1.26 2.18 -14.43
N LYS A 58 1.72 1.28 -15.31
CA LYS A 58 2.79 1.57 -16.27
C LYS A 58 2.44 2.68 -17.24
N SER A 59 1.19 2.74 -17.68
CA SER A 59 0.71 3.84 -18.52
C SER A 59 0.73 5.19 -17.79
N MET A 60 0.48 5.19 -16.47
CA MET A 60 0.61 6.40 -15.66
C MET A 60 2.04 6.91 -15.52
N GLU A 61 3.04 6.01 -15.47
CA GLU A 61 4.46 6.39 -15.44
C GLU A 61 4.84 7.21 -16.68
N MET A 62 4.39 6.78 -17.86
CA MET A 62 4.71 7.43 -19.13
C MET A 62 4.22 8.88 -19.19
N ILE A 63 3.17 9.21 -18.43
CA ILE A 63 2.57 10.55 -18.37
C ILE A 63 2.90 11.29 -17.08
N GLY A 64 3.83 10.76 -16.26
CA GLY A 64 4.28 11.39 -15.02
C GLY A 64 3.20 11.52 -13.94
N LYS A 65 2.19 10.63 -13.94
CA LYS A 65 1.13 10.60 -12.93
C LYS A 65 1.36 9.51 -11.90
N TYR A 66 0.81 9.72 -10.71
CA TYR A 66 0.96 8.83 -9.56
C TYR A 66 -0.40 8.36 -9.03
N ALA A 67 -0.39 7.18 -8.40
CA ALA A 67 -1.55 6.52 -7.83
C ALA A 67 -1.28 6.08 -6.40
N VAL A 68 -2.37 5.94 -5.65
CA VAL A 68 -2.44 5.25 -4.37
C VAL A 68 -3.44 4.12 -4.46
N LEU A 69 -3.06 2.95 -3.96
CA LEU A 69 -3.90 1.76 -3.97
C LEU A 69 -4.73 1.71 -2.69
N ILE A 70 -6.00 1.38 -2.81
CA ILE A 70 -6.93 1.30 -1.67
C ILE A 70 -7.43 -0.13 -1.58
N PRO A 71 -6.88 -0.95 -0.65
CA PRO A 71 -7.44 -2.24 -0.31
C PRO A 71 -8.89 -2.09 0.14
N VAL A 72 -9.80 -2.81 -0.50
CA VAL A 72 -11.22 -2.83 -0.15
C VAL A 72 -11.55 -4.18 0.47
N VAL A 73 -12.07 -4.14 1.69
CA VAL A 73 -12.52 -5.32 2.43
C VAL A 73 -13.97 -5.61 2.05
N ASP A 74 -14.16 -6.63 1.21
CA ASP A 74 -15.48 -7.11 0.77
C ASP A 74 -15.72 -8.59 1.15
N LYS A 75 -14.82 -9.16 1.94
CA LYS A 75 -14.94 -10.46 2.60
C LYS A 75 -14.88 -10.28 4.13
N PRO A 76 -15.31 -11.26 4.94
CA PRO A 76 -15.17 -11.21 6.39
C PRO A 76 -13.72 -10.99 6.84
N LEU A 77 -13.53 -10.18 7.89
CA LEU A 77 -12.22 -9.79 8.45
C LEU A 77 -12.29 -9.70 9.98
N ASP A 78 -12.84 -10.74 10.60
CA ASP A 78 -13.21 -10.78 12.01
C ASP A 78 -12.22 -11.61 12.84
N ASN A 79 -11.41 -12.45 12.20
CA ASN A 79 -10.47 -13.34 12.87
C ASN A 79 -9.03 -13.25 12.29
N PRO A 80 -8.02 -13.83 12.98
CA PRO A 80 -6.62 -13.75 12.54
C PRO A 80 -6.33 -14.41 11.18
N GLU A 81 -6.98 -15.52 10.85
CA GLU A 81 -6.81 -16.22 9.57
C GLU A 81 -7.29 -15.37 8.39
N GLN A 82 -8.44 -14.70 8.55
CA GLN A 82 -8.97 -13.74 7.57
C GLN A 82 -8.06 -12.53 7.43
N LEU A 83 -7.48 -12.03 8.54
CA LEU A 83 -6.49 -10.96 8.49
C LEU A 83 -5.25 -11.36 7.72
N GLU A 84 -4.75 -12.57 7.95
CA GLU A 84 -3.61 -13.12 7.22
C GLU A 84 -3.91 -13.23 5.72
N ALA A 85 -5.05 -13.79 5.34
CA ALA A 85 -5.48 -13.88 3.94
C ALA A 85 -5.62 -12.50 3.27
N PHE A 86 -6.17 -11.51 3.99
CA PHE A 86 -6.25 -10.13 3.54
C PHE A 86 -4.84 -9.55 3.29
N VAL A 87 -3.95 -9.64 4.27
CA VAL A 87 -2.58 -9.14 4.15
C VAL A 87 -1.82 -9.84 3.02
N ASN A 88 -1.95 -11.16 2.89
CA ASN A 88 -1.31 -11.94 1.83
C ASN A 88 -1.80 -11.54 0.43
N THR A 89 -3.10 -11.27 0.29
CA THR A 89 -3.69 -10.76 -0.96
C THR A 89 -3.02 -9.45 -1.40
N TYR A 90 -2.89 -8.49 -0.49
CA TYR A 90 -2.30 -7.19 -0.82
C TYR A 90 -0.78 -7.21 -0.87
N ASN A 91 -0.12 -8.13 -0.19
CA ASN A 91 1.30 -8.42 -0.36
C ASN A 91 1.57 -8.99 -1.76
N HIS A 92 0.72 -9.89 -2.26
CA HIS A 92 0.81 -10.38 -3.64
C HIS A 92 0.51 -9.29 -4.66
N THR A 93 -0.48 -8.44 -4.40
CA THR A 93 -0.76 -7.24 -5.21
C THR A 93 0.48 -6.34 -5.27
N ALA A 94 1.07 -6.01 -4.11
CA ALA A 94 2.30 -5.23 -3.99
C ALA A 94 3.46 -5.85 -4.77
N ARG A 95 3.61 -7.19 -4.75
CA ARG A 95 4.61 -7.92 -5.53
C ARG A 95 4.41 -7.74 -7.04
N ARG A 96 3.17 -7.73 -7.52
CA ARG A 96 2.85 -7.59 -8.96
C ARG A 96 3.10 -6.19 -9.48
N VAL A 97 2.92 -5.17 -8.66
CA VAL A 97 3.11 -3.76 -9.04
C VAL A 97 4.41 -3.16 -8.50
N LYS A 98 5.30 -3.97 -7.91
CA LYS A 98 6.55 -3.52 -7.26
C LYS A 98 7.54 -2.79 -8.16
N ASP A 99 7.38 -2.92 -9.47
CA ASP A 99 8.21 -2.24 -10.46
C ASP A 99 7.50 -1.02 -11.06
N CYS A 100 6.34 -0.63 -10.52
CA CYS A 100 5.58 0.53 -10.94
C CYS A 100 5.95 1.79 -10.13
N THR A 101 6.74 2.70 -10.70
CA THR A 101 7.15 3.98 -10.08
C THR A 101 6.00 4.97 -9.93
N SER A 102 4.90 4.74 -10.64
CA SER A 102 3.66 5.50 -10.49
C SER A 102 2.91 5.17 -9.20
N VAL A 103 3.25 4.09 -8.48
CA VAL A 103 2.59 3.73 -7.21
C VAL A 103 3.29 4.43 -6.05
N ALA A 104 2.63 5.40 -5.43
CA ALA A 104 3.13 6.05 -4.22
C ALA A 104 3.00 5.15 -3.00
N GLY A 105 1.89 4.41 -2.89
CA GLY A 105 1.67 3.46 -1.80
C GLY A 105 0.21 3.13 -1.57
N PHE A 106 -0.19 2.95 -0.31
CA PHE A 106 -1.50 2.40 0.08
C PHE A 106 -2.28 3.31 1.02
N ILE A 107 -3.58 3.47 0.78
CA ILE A 107 -4.53 3.99 1.78
C ILE A 107 -5.10 2.78 2.53
N LEU A 108 -4.81 2.67 3.81
CA LEU A 108 -5.26 1.55 4.64
C LEU A 108 -6.77 1.67 4.94
N PRO A 109 -7.54 0.58 4.82
CA PRO A 109 -8.97 0.64 5.10
C PRO A 109 -9.31 0.83 6.58
N ASP A 110 -10.40 1.55 6.86
CA ASP A 110 -10.83 1.92 8.22
C ASP A 110 -10.97 0.74 9.19
N ILE A 111 -11.38 -0.42 8.68
CA ILE A 111 -11.56 -1.64 9.48
C ILE A 111 -10.25 -2.15 10.12
N ILE A 112 -9.08 -1.86 9.51
CA ILE A 112 -7.78 -2.20 10.10
C ILE A 112 -7.18 -1.04 10.88
N THR A 113 -7.40 0.21 10.47
CA THR A 113 -6.84 1.40 11.15
C THR A 113 -7.58 1.74 12.45
N SER A 114 -8.88 1.46 12.53
CA SER A 114 -9.69 1.63 13.74
C SER A 114 -9.23 0.77 14.93
N LYS A 115 -8.41 -0.25 14.68
CA LYS A 115 -7.81 -1.13 15.68
C LYS A 115 -6.42 -0.65 16.16
N GLY A 116 -6.01 0.56 15.76
CA GLY A 116 -4.73 1.17 16.13
C GLY A 116 -3.56 0.80 15.22
N PHE A 117 -2.38 1.31 15.56
CA PHE A 117 -1.12 1.16 14.80
C PHE A 117 0.02 0.56 15.63
N ASP A 118 -0.27 0.15 16.87
CA ASP A 118 0.72 -0.47 17.75
C ASP A 118 1.20 -1.81 17.18
N ALA A 119 2.37 -2.27 17.60
CA ALA A 119 2.91 -3.56 17.18
C ALA A 119 1.90 -4.69 17.45
N GLY A 120 1.66 -5.53 16.44
CA GLY A 120 0.65 -6.59 16.49
C GLY A 120 -0.79 -6.14 16.17
N SER A 121 -1.04 -4.86 15.92
CA SER A 121 -2.31 -4.39 15.36
C SER A 121 -2.46 -4.80 13.89
N PRO A 122 -3.70 -4.91 13.36
CA PRO A 122 -3.91 -5.25 11.95
C PRO A 122 -3.26 -4.27 10.96
N ALA A 123 -3.25 -2.97 11.27
CA ALA A 123 -2.57 -1.98 10.44
C ALA A 123 -1.04 -2.20 10.47
N ALA A 124 -0.45 -2.44 11.65
CA ALA A 124 0.98 -2.75 11.77
C ALA A 124 1.34 -4.03 11.00
N SER A 125 0.58 -5.11 11.17
CA SER A 125 0.81 -6.37 10.44
C SER A 125 0.77 -6.21 8.93
N PHE A 126 -0.15 -5.40 8.41
CA PHE A 126 -0.22 -5.07 6.99
C PHE A 126 1.05 -4.34 6.53
N MET A 127 1.41 -3.24 7.21
CA MET A 127 2.56 -2.41 6.82
C MET A 127 3.88 -3.16 6.93
N GLU A 128 4.09 -3.89 8.01
CA GLU A 128 5.30 -4.69 8.27
C GLU A 128 5.47 -5.78 7.21
N THR A 129 4.39 -6.53 6.91
CA THR A 129 4.45 -7.61 5.92
C THR A 129 4.85 -7.11 4.54
N LEU A 130 4.24 -6.01 4.08
CA LEU A 130 4.58 -5.41 2.79
C LEU A 130 6.01 -4.85 2.83
N ALA A 131 6.41 -4.17 3.91
CA ALA A 131 7.71 -3.51 4.01
C ALA A 131 8.90 -4.48 3.87
N ILE A 132 8.75 -5.77 4.23
CA ILE A 132 9.82 -6.78 4.09
C ILE A 132 10.38 -6.82 2.66
N LYS A 133 9.51 -6.77 1.65
CA LYS A 133 9.92 -6.83 0.23
C LYS A 133 9.57 -5.57 -0.57
N HIS A 134 8.75 -4.70 0.00
CA HIS A 134 8.11 -3.57 -0.68
C HIS A 134 8.18 -2.27 0.14
N ALA A 135 9.33 -2.00 0.76
CA ALA A 135 9.60 -0.82 1.59
C ALA A 135 9.49 0.54 0.86
N GLN A 136 9.29 0.56 -0.46
CA GLN A 136 9.17 1.81 -1.22
C GLN A 136 7.83 2.52 -1.06
N TYR A 137 6.82 1.85 -0.52
CA TYR A 137 5.47 2.39 -0.40
C TYR A 137 5.30 3.23 0.86
N VAL A 138 4.58 4.35 0.72
CA VAL A 138 4.06 5.13 1.85
C VAL A 138 2.64 4.69 2.21
N TYR A 139 2.24 4.90 3.46
CA TYR A 139 0.92 4.50 3.95
C TYR A 139 0.11 5.72 4.41
N PHE A 140 -1.18 5.71 4.09
CA PHE A 140 -2.14 6.77 4.42
C PHE A 140 -3.32 6.18 5.18
N VAL A 141 -3.92 6.94 6.09
CA VAL A 141 -5.10 6.51 6.87
C VAL A 141 -6.41 6.96 6.26
N ASN A 142 -6.40 8.07 5.51
CA ASN A 142 -7.49 8.48 4.64
C ASN A 142 -6.94 9.48 3.60
N SER A 143 -7.75 9.86 2.61
CA SER A 143 -7.34 10.79 1.55
C SER A 143 -7.08 12.23 2.03
N ALA A 144 -7.53 12.60 3.24
CA ALA A 144 -7.39 13.92 3.84
C ALA A 144 -6.29 14.00 4.92
N SER A 145 -5.72 12.86 5.34
CA SER A 145 -4.86 12.74 6.50
C SER A 145 -3.63 11.92 6.14
N ILE A 146 -2.57 12.63 5.78
CA ILE A 146 -1.18 12.14 5.90
C ILE A 146 -0.82 12.19 7.39
N GLN A 147 -1.62 11.56 8.26
CA GLN A 147 -1.35 11.47 9.69
C GLN A 147 -1.23 9.99 10.05
N GLN A 148 -0.03 9.65 10.53
CA GLN A 148 0.30 8.42 11.26
C GLN A 148 0.34 7.12 10.45
N ALA A 149 1.47 6.92 9.78
CA ALA A 149 2.15 5.64 9.78
C ALA A 149 3.65 5.90 10.01
N ASN A 150 4.00 6.27 11.25
CA ASN A 150 5.39 6.15 11.70
C ASN A 150 5.68 4.65 11.73
N LEU A 151 6.37 4.15 10.70
CA LEU A 151 7.12 2.91 10.85
C LEU A 151 8.08 3.13 12.04
N PRO A 152 8.11 2.26 13.06
CA PRO A 152 9.05 2.42 14.15
C PRO A 152 10.47 2.39 13.59
N ASP A 153 11.20 3.50 13.77
CA ASP A 153 12.66 3.52 13.75
C ASP A 153 13.15 2.70 14.95
N ASN A 154 13.11 1.36 14.87
CA ASN A 154 13.89 0.50 15.77
C ASN A 154 13.91 -0.95 15.28
N ILE A 155 14.88 -1.27 14.43
CA ILE A 155 15.54 -2.59 14.44
C ILE A 155 17.05 -2.38 14.49
N ALA A 156 17.50 -1.79 15.60
CA ALA A 156 18.89 -1.85 16.00
C ALA A 156 18.93 -1.93 17.53
N THR A 157 18.67 -3.11 18.10
CA THR A 157 19.33 -3.65 19.30
C THR A 157 18.83 -5.09 19.53
N ILE A 158 19.58 -6.08 19.03
CA ILE A 158 20.11 -7.22 19.82
C ILE A 158 21.49 -7.52 19.24
#